data_AF-A0A931R0N1-F1
#
_entry.id   AF-A0A931R0N1-F1
#
_cell.length_a   1.000
_cell.length_b   1.000
_cell.length_c   1.000
_cell.angle_alpha   90.00
_cell.angle_beta   90.00
_cell.angle_gamma   90.00
#
_symmetry.space_group_name_H-M   'P 1'
#
loop_
_entity.id
_entity.type
_entity.pdbx_description
1 polymer ?
#
loop_
_entity_poly.entity_id
_entity_poly.type
_entity_poly.pdbx_seq_one_letter_code
_entity_poly.pdbx_strand_id
1 'polypeptide(L)'
;MCFLLCHNGARGSNEDGGDQGEDGLTFLFSPSRVDNYASYVYNKIMKKQEGVMETSFWVLGHRVDVLSYLFRFFTVFVPETVRNEVLAPGPRYPQRVYGYQEMFRLLEGQGLISIRNPTRVQPQFHRAEAMALALAEEEGWWLLINEQRPLTLARQRGIKAVTVPELIVYLYQAQILSYHSTANKLDGIAANTAQIVMQAARQSLEALAQSHGER
;
A
#
# COMPACT_ATOMS: atom_id res chain seq x y z
N MET A 1 -32.81 -22.97 -6.30
CA MET A 1 -33.30 -23.73 -7.47
C MET A 1 -32.09 -24.16 -8.29
N CYS A 2 -31.93 -25.48 -8.51
CA CYS A 2 -30.92 -26.22 -9.32
C CYS A 2 -29.43 -25.96 -8.99
N PHE A 3 -28.58 -26.84 -8.45
CA PHE A 3 -28.33 -28.31 -8.52
C PHE A 3 -27.85 -28.87 -9.88
N LEU A 4 -26.59 -29.34 -9.93
CA LEU A 4 -26.00 -30.61 -10.44
C LEU A 4 -24.51 -30.38 -10.82
N LEU A 5 -23.48 -30.90 -10.14
CA LEU A 5 -22.96 -32.28 -9.95
C LEU A 5 -22.43 -33.00 -11.21
N CYS A 6 -21.14 -33.35 -11.19
CA CYS A 6 -20.63 -34.70 -11.50
C CYS A 6 -19.21 -34.96 -10.95
N HIS A 7 -19.09 -36.03 -10.17
CA HIS A 7 -17.88 -36.84 -9.86
C HIS A 7 -17.41 -37.62 -11.13
N ASN A 8 -16.28 -38.32 -11.29
CA ASN A 8 -15.41 -39.11 -10.41
C ASN A 8 -14.16 -39.56 -11.22
N GLY A 9 -13.08 -40.02 -10.57
CA GLY A 9 -12.25 -41.12 -11.11
C GLY A 9 -10.72 -40.92 -11.16
N ALA A 10 -10.02 -41.64 -10.29
CA ALA A 10 -8.56 -41.68 -10.11
C ALA A 10 -7.82 -42.70 -11.00
N ARG A 11 -6.52 -42.46 -11.31
CA ARG A 11 -5.36 -43.37 -11.06
C ARG A 11 -4.06 -42.95 -11.78
N GLY A 12 -2.93 -43.17 -11.09
CA GLY A 12 -1.55 -43.37 -11.62
C GLY A 12 -0.79 -42.07 -11.92
N SER A 13 0.51 -41.89 -11.65
CA SER A 13 1.58 -42.64 -10.98
C SER A 13 2.81 -41.72 -11.01
N ASN A 14 3.70 -41.83 -10.01
CA ASN A 14 4.93 -41.06 -9.83
C ASN A 14 5.84 -40.98 -11.07
N GLU A 15 6.50 -39.85 -11.30
CA GLU A 15 7.96 -39.67 -11.10
C GLU A 15 8.41 -38.24 -11.47
N ASP A 16 9.11 -37.64 -10.50
CA ASP A 16 10.23 -36.69 -10.54
C ASP A 16 10.38 -35.64 -11.66
N GLY A 17 10.54 -34.38 -11.23
CA GLY A 17 11.28 -33.41 -12.02
C GLY A 17 11.01 -31.94 -11.70
N GLY A 18 11.60 -31.42 -10.62
CA GLY A 18 12.25 -30.10 -10.62
C GLY A 18 11.38 -28.84 -10.62
N ASP A 19 11.79 -27.94 -9.73
CA ASP A 19 11.51 -26.49 -9.73
C ASP A 19 10.17 -26.04 -9.13
N GLN A 20 10.12 -26.11 -7.80
CA GLN A 20 9.16 -25.35 -7.00
C GLN A 20 9.60 -23.88 -7.00
N GLY A 21 8.96 -23.09 -7.85
CA GLY A 21 9.00 -21.63 -7.75
C GLY A 21 8.31 -21.18 -6.46
N GLU A 22 9.11 -20.92 -5.44
CA GLU A 22 8.67 -20.34 -4.17
C GLU A 22 8.09 -18.92 -4.37
N ASP A 23 6.79 -18.81 -4.11
CA ASP A 23 6.11 -17.79 -3.30
C ASP A 23 6.64 -16.34 -3.31
N GLY A 24 6.06 -15.54 -4.21
CA GLY A 24 6.27 -14.09 -4.36
C GLY A 24 5.70 -13.18 -3.26
N LEU A 25 5.61 -13.63 -2.00
CA LEU A 25 5.22 -12.79 -0.84
C LEU A 25 6.26 -12.75 0.29
N THR A 26 7.33 -13.55 0.19
CA THR A 26 8.29 -13.76 1.29
C THR A 26 9.44 -12.73 1.31
N PHE A 27 9.64 -11.96 0.24
CA PHE A 27 10.85 -11.14 0.07
C PHE A 27 10.87 -9.78 0.79
N LEU A 28 9.84 -9.39 1.53
CA LEU A 28 9.90 -8.22 2.43
C LEU A 28 10.19 -8.58 3.89
N PHE A 29 10.17 -9.86 4.25
CA PHE A 29 10.11 -10.29 5.65
C PHE A 29 11.00 -11.52 5.92
N SER A 30 12.32 -11.34 5.94
CA SER A 30 13.23 -12.33 6.52
C SER A 30 13.68 -11.87 7.92
N PRO A 31 13.31 -12.57 9.00
CA PRO A 31 13.74 -12.24 10.35
C PRO A 31 15.03 -13.00 10.68
N SER A 32 16.19 -12.39 10.45
CA SER A 32 17.43 -12.88 11.05
C SER A 32 18.50 -11.80 11.19
N ARG A 33 18.50 -11.12 12.34
CA ARG A 33 19.65 -10.92 13.25
C ARG A 33 19.30 -9.86 14.28
N VAL A 34 19.10 -10.33 15.50
CA VAL A 34 19.09 -9.51 16.71
C VAL A 34 20.53 -9.14 17.00
N ASP A 35 20.88 -7.84 16.90
CA ASP A 35 22.06 -7.29 17.58
C ASP A 35 21.93 -5.77 17.81
N ASN A 36 22.06 -5.39 19.08
CA ASN A 36 22.42 -4.08 19.68
C ASN A 36 21.40 -2.91 19.71
N TYR A 37 20.73 -2.85 20.86
CA TYR A 37 19.71 -1.89 21.33
C TYR A 37 20.17 -0.45 21.66
N ALA A 38 21.41 -0.06 21.35
CA ALA A 38 21.96 1.23 21.80
C ALA A 38 22.58 2.12 20.70
N SER A 39 22.45 1.76 19.41
CA SER A 39 22.89 2.60 18.27
C SER A 39 21.76 3.21 17.44
N TYR A 40 20.50 3.16 17.92
CA TYR A 40 19.32 3.80 17.29
C TYR A 40 19.38 5.34 17.25
N VAL A 41 20.52 5.93 17.64
CA VAL A 41 20.91 7.28 17.21
C VAL A 41 21.32 7.21 15.74
N TYR A 42 20.32 7.30 14.87
CA TYR A 42 20.41 7.97 13.57
C TYR A 42 21.59 7.53 12.68
N ASN A 43 21.59 6.30 12.16
CA ASN A 43 22.50 5.96 11.05
C ASN A 43 22.03 4.81 10.15
N LYS A 44 21.29 5.19 9.10
CA LYS A 44 21.55 4.79 7.70
C LYS A 44 20.61 5.64 6.86
N ILE A 45 21.13 6.38 5.87
CA ILE A 45 20.32 6.98 4.82
C ILE A 45 19.62 5.81 4.14
N MET A 46 18.39 5.48 4.57
CA MET A 46 17.60 4.49 3.87
C MET A 46 17.33 5.08 2.49
N LYS A 47 17.78 4.38 1.45
CA LYS A 47 17.48 4.79 0.09
C LYS A 47 15.96 4.76 -0.07
N LYS A 48 15.37 5.95 -0.20
CA LYS A 48 13.94 6.07 -0.45
C LYS A 48 13.59 5.32 -1.73
N GLN A 49 12.48 4.61 -1.68
CA GLN A 49 11.88 4.02 -2.87
C GLN A 49 11.14 5.10 -3.64
N GLU A 50 11.01 4.93 -4.95
CA GLU A 50 10.14 5.79 -5.75
C GLU A 50 8.72 5.22 -5.69
N GLY A 51 7.76 6.08 -5.39
CA GLY A 51 6.36 5.69 -5.18
C GLY A 51 5.40 6.58 -5.96
N VAL A 52 4.54 5.98 -6.77
CA VAL A 52 3.41 6.65 -7.42
C VAL A 52 2.22 6.59 -6.48
N MET A 53 1.72 7.74 -6.07
CA MET A 53 0.60 7.84 -5.15
C MET A 53 -0.72 8.09 -5.87
N GLU A 54 -1.73 7.32 -5.46
CA GLU A 54 -3.11 7.41 -5.92
C GLU A 54 -3.99 8.13 -4.86
N THR A 55 -5.12 8.70 -5.29
CA THR A 55 -6.04 9.51 -4.47
C THR A 55 -6.51 8.78 -3.21
N SER A 56 -6.90 7.51 -3.31
CA SER A 56 -7.42 6.72 -2.18
C SER A 56 -6.38 6.56 -1.07
N PHE A 57 -5.10 6.38 -1.45
CA PHE A 57 -3.99 6.28 -0.49
C PHE A 57 -3.80 7.60 0.25
N TRP A 58 -3.84 8.73 -0.46
CA TRP A 58 -3.72 10.06 0.13
C TRP A 58 -4.83 10.34 1.15
N VAL A 59 -6.09 10.14 0.75
CA VAL A 59 -7.25 10.46 1.60
C VAL A 59 -7.26 9.60 2.86
N LEU A 60 -7.03 8.29 2.74
CA LEU A 60 -7.00 7.40 3.90
C LEU A 60 -5.77 7.62 4.76
N GLY A 61 -4.60 7.82 4.15
CA GLY A 61 -3.36 8.09 4.88
C GLY A 61 -3.43 9.36 5.71
N HIS A 62 -4.08 10.42 5.19
CA HIS A 62 -4.34 11.65 5.93
C HIS A 62 -5.28 11.37 7.11
N ARG A 63 -6.37 10.63 6.89
CA ARG A 63 -7.39 10.36 7.92
C ARG A 63 -6.81 9.73 9.18
N VAL A 64 -5.84 8.83 9.03
CA VAL A 64 -5.19 8.15 10.15
C VAL A 64 -3.83 8.71 10.51
N ASP A 65 -3.45 9.86 9.96
CA ASP A 65 -2.17 10.54 10.23
C ASP A 65 -0.97 9.59 10.09
N VAL A 66 -0.79 9.06 8.87
CA VAL A 66 0.40 8.26 8.52
C VAL A 66 1.21 8.82 7.36
N LEU A 67 0.70 9.85 6.66
CA LEU A 67 1.40 10.47 5.54
C LEU A 67 2.71 11.16 5.94
N SER A 68 2.82 11.65 7.18
CA SER A 68 4.06 12.21 7.72
C SER A 68 5.22 11.19 7.70
N TYR A 69 4.91 9.90 7.87
CA TYR A 69 5.90 8.83 7.80
C TYR A 69 6.20 8.39 6.37
N LEU A 70 5.25 8.51 5.43
CA LEU A 70 5.40 8.10 4.04
C LEU A 70 6.68 8.68 3.41
N PHE A 71 6.91 9.97 3.59
CA PHE A 71 8.05 10.70 3.02
C PHE A 71 9.41 10.28 3.61
N ARG A 72 9.43 9.49 4.69
CA ARG A 72 10.67 8.89 5.20
C ARG A 72 11.11 7.71 4.34
N PHE A 73 10.16 7.02 3.69
CA PHE A 73 10.41 5.80 2.91
C PHE A 73 10.30 6.01 1.40
N PHE A 74 9.55 7.02 0.96
CA PHE A 74 9.28 7.25 -0.46
C PHE A 74 9.67 8.65 -0.92
N THR A 75 10.20 8.72 -2.14
CA THR A 75 10.10 9.89 -3.01
C THR A 75 8.78 9.76 -3.77
N VAL A 76 7.87 10.71 -3.57
CA VAL A 76 6.47 10.57 -3.99
C VAL A 76 6.21 11.32 -5.29
N PHE A 77 5.66 10.58 -6.27
CA PHE A 77 5.21 11.08 -7.55
C PHE A 77 3.70 10.92 -7.68
N VAL A 78 3.05 11.87 -8.35
CA VAL A 78 1.59 11.91 -8.52
C VAL A 78 1.25 12.29 -9.96
N PRO A 79 0.39 11.54 -10.67
CA PRO A 79 -0.18 11.99 -11.93
C PRO A 79 -1.06 13.24 -11.79
N GLU A 80 -1.09 14.09 -12.80
CA GLU A 80 -1.90 15.33 -12.80
C GLU A 80 -3.38 15.03 -12.54
N THR A 81 -3.87 13.87 -13.00
CA THR A 81 -5.25 13.44 -12.76
C THR A 81 -5.54 13.12 -11.29
N VAL A 82 -4.58 12.51 -10.58
CA VAL A 82 -4.69 12.26 -9.13
C VAL A 82 -4.62 13.60 -8.38
N ARG A 83 -3.68 14.48 -8.74
CA ARG A 83 -3.59 15.83 -8.19
C ARG A 83 -4.91 16.58 -8.32
N ASN A 84 -5.50 16.58 -9.52
CA ASN A 84 -6.77 17.25 -9.78
C ASN A 84 -7.92 16.65 -8.98
N GLU A 85 -7.94 15.34 -8.77
CA GLU A 85 -8.95 14.69 -7.94
C GLU A 85 -8.79 15.04 -6.45
N VAL A 86 -7.56 15.00 -5.92
CA VAL A 86 -7.28 15.42 -4.54
C VAL A 86 -7.69 16.86 -4.31
N LEU A 87 -7.37 17.76 -5.25
CA LEU A 87 -7.65 19.19 -5.12
C LEU A 87 -9.06 19.59 -5.56
N ALA A 88 -9.87 18.66 -6.06
CA ALA A 88 -11.22 18.94 -6.51
C ALA A 88 -12.09 19.46 -5.34
N PRO A 89 -12.86 20.55 -5.54
CA PRO A 89 -13.82 20.99 -4.54
C PRO A 89 -14.82 19.89 -4.18
N GLY A 90 -15.22 19.83 -2.91
CA GLY A 90 -16.23 18.87 -2.48
C GLY A 90 -17.55 19.12 -3.23
N PRO A 91 -18.18 18.12 -3.86
CA PRO A 91 -19.37 18.34 -4.69
C PRO A 91 -20.55 18.90 -3.90
N ARG A 92 -20.62 18.58 -2.60
CA ARG A 92 -21.67 19.05 -1.69
C ARG A 92 -21.36 20.42 -1.06
N TYR A 93 -20.09 20.78 -0.97
CA TYR A 93 -19.61 22.00 -0.31
C TYR A 93 -18.39 22.56 -1.06
N PRO A 94 -18.59 23.21 -2.22
CA PRO A 94 -17.49 23.62 -3.10
C PRO A 94 -16.59 24.71 -2.48
N GLN A 95 -17.09 25.46 -1.50
CA GLN A 95 -16.31 26.47 -0.77
C GLN A 95 -15.55 25.89 0.42
N ARG A 96 -15.80 24.62 0.79
CA ARG A 96 -15.11 23.99 1.92
C ARG A 96 -13.76 23.47 1.45
N VAL A 97 -12.73 23.99 2.09
CA VAL A 97 -11.38 23.47 1.97
C VAL A 97 -11.20 22.36 3.01
N TYR A 98 -10.77 21.18 2.56
CA TYR A 98 -10.48 20.06 3.46
C TYR A 98 -8.99 20.04 3.84
N GLY A 99 -8.66 19.62 5.06
CA GLY A 99 -7.28 19.60 5.55
C GLY A 99 -6.30 18.79 4.68
N TYR A 100 -6.77 17.68 4.10
CA TYR A 100 -5.95 16.87 3.19
C TYR A 100 -5.59 17.60 1.90
N GLN A 101 -6.37 18.60 1.48
CA GLN A 101 -6.10 19.40 0.28
C GLN A 101 -5.04 20.46 0.56
N GLU A 102 -5.16 21.16 1.69
CA GLU A 102 -4.15 22.13 2.14
C GLU A 102 -2.80 21.46 2.35
N MET A 103 -2.80 20.30 3.01
CA MET A 103 -1.58 19.53 3.21
C MET A 103 -0.96 19.09 1.88
N PHE A 104 -1.77 18.74 0.87
CA PHE A 104 -1.27 18.36 -0.45
C PHE A 104 -0.59 19.55 -1.12
N ARG A 105 -1.25 20.72 -1.14
CA ARG A 105 -0.69 21.95 -1.73
C ARG A 105 0.61 22.38 -1.05
N LEU A 106 0.67 22.27 0.28
CA LEU A 106 1.86 22.61 1.04
C LEU A 106 3.04 21.69 0.67
N LEU A 107 2.82 20.37 0.63
CA LEU A 107 3.87 19.40 0.34
C LEU A 107 4.30 19.43 -1.13
N GLU A 108 3.37 19.68 -2.06
CA GLU A 108 3.67 19.99 -3.45
C GLU A 108 4.53 21.26 -3.57
N GLY A 109 4.13 22.36 -2.93
CA GLY A 109 4.88 23.62 -2.94
C GLY A 109 6.28 23.54 -2.32
N GLN A 110 6.49 22.57 -1.43
CA GLN A 110 7.81 22.26 -0.84
C GLN A 110 8.65 21.28 -1.68
N GLY A 111 8.13 20.79 -2.81
CA GLY A 111 8.80 19.80 -3.66
C GLY A 111 8.87 18.39 -3.08
N LEU A 112 8.07 18.08 -2.04
CA LEU A 112 7.99 16.74 -1.45
C LEU A 112 7.08 15.81 -2.24
N ILE A 113 6.18 16.37 -3.05
CA ILE A 113 5.36 15.67 -4.04
C ILE A 113 5.73 16.22 -5.41
N SER A 114 6.11 15.34 -6.33
CA SER A 114 6.43 15.71 -7.71
C SER A 114 5.35 15.23 -8.67
N ILE A 115 5.00 16.06 -9.66
CA ILE A 115 4.00 15.69 -10.66
C ILE A 115 4.67 15.01 -11.85
N ARG A 116 4.18 13.83 -12.23
CA ARG A 116 4.65 13.07 -13.39
C ARG A 116 3.49 12.26 -13.97
N ASN A 117 3.35 12.28 -15.29
CA ASN A 117 2.33 11.51 -16.00
C ASN A 117 2.97 10.34 -16.75
N PRO A 118 2.28 9.20 -16.89
CA PRO A 118 2.70 8.15 -17.78
C PRO A 118 2.57 8.59 -19.24
N THR A 119 3.28 7.90 -20.12
CA THR A 119 3.23 8.09 -21.57
C THR A 119 2.03 7.36 -22.18
N ARG A 120 1.65 6.20 -21.64
CA ARG A 120 0.59 5.33 -22.15
C ARG A 120 -0.34 4.91 -21.02
N VAL A 121 -1.64 4.95 -21.28
CA VAL A 121 -2.67 4.65 -20.27
C VAL A 121 -3.64 3.62 -20.83
N GLN A 122 -3.96 2.60 -20.04
CA GLN A 122 -4.98 1.62 -20.38
C GLN A 122 -6.31 2.04 -19.73
N PRO A 123 -7.40 2.25 -20.51
CA PRO A 123 -8.65 2.84 -20.02
C PRO A 123 -9.55 1.83 -19.28
N GLN A 124 -8.97 1.00 -18.41
CA GLN A 124 -9.69 -0.09 -17.72
C GLN A 124 -10.21 0.29 -16.32
N PHE A 125 -9.82 1.46 -15.80
CA PHE A 125 -10.13 1.97 -14.46
C PHE A 125 -10.59 3.42 -14.50
N HIS A 126 -10.95 3.97 -13.33
CA HIS A 126 -11.11 5.42 -13.20
C HIS A 126 -9.83 6.12 -13.61
N ARG A 127 -9.95 7.34 -14.14
CA ARG A 127 -8.84 8.03 -14.81
C ARG A 127 -7.61 8.19 -13.89
N ALA A 128 -7.80 8.50 -12.62
CA ALA A 128 -6.72 8.65 -11.66
C ALA A 128 -6.00 7.32 -11.37
N GLU A 129 -6.76 6.26 -11.09
CA GLU A 129 -6.26 4.90 -10.88
C GLU A 129 -5.47 4.39 -12.09
N ALA A 130 -6.02 4.56 -13.30
CA ALA A 130 -5.40 4.13 -14.54
C ALA A 130 -4.05 4.83 -14.79
N MET A 131 -3.98 6.12 -14.49
CA MET A 131 -2.76 6.93 -14.64
C MET A 131 -1.70 6.55 -13.61
N ALA A 132 -2.10 6.34 -12.35
CA ALA A 132 -1.16 5.93 -11.30
C ALA A 132 -0.59 4.54 -11.56
N LEU A 133 -1.45 3.58 -11.93
CA LEU A 133 -1.02 2.23 -12.29
C LEU A 133 -0.07 2.25 -13.50
N ALA A 134 -0.44 2.97 -14.56
CA ALA A 134 0.38 3.06 -15.76
C ALA A 134 1.76 3.66 -15.46
N LEU A 135 1.84 4.72 -14.63
CA LEU A 135 3.11 5.31 -14.27
C LEU A 135 3.97 4.36 -13.44
N ALA A 136 3.37 3.64 -12.48
CA ALA A 136 4.09 2.65 -11.69
C ALA A 136 4.64 1.51 -12.58
N GLU A 137 3.86 1.09 -13.57
CA GLU A 137 4.24 0.08 -14.56
C GLU A 137 5.39 0.56 -15.46
N GLU A 138 5.29 1.78 -16.02
CA GLU A 138 6.30 2.34 -16.93
C GLU A 138 7.66 2.57 -16.26
N GLU A 139 7.66 3.04 -15.02
CA GLU A 139 8.89 3.42 -14.30
C GLU A 139 9.44 2.29 -13.40
N GLY A 140 8.67 1.22 -13.20
CA GLY A 140 9.03 0.16 -12.23
C GLY A 140 8.99 0.64 -10.78
N TRP A 141 8.17 1.66 -10.49
CA TRP A 141 8.02 2.26 -9.17
C TRP A 141 6.96 1.55 -8.33
N TRP A 142 6.97 1.81 -7.02
CA TRP A 142 5.95 1.30 -6.13
C TRP A 142 4.62 2.03 -6.37
N LEU A 143 3.51 1.30 -6.39
CA LEU A 143 2.17 1.86 -6.43
C LEU A 143 1.63 2.01 -5.00
N LEU A 144 1.29 3.24 -4.59
CA LEU A 144 0.67 3.54 -3.31
C LEU A 144 -0.83 3.73 -3.54
N ILE A 145 -1.62 2.70 -3.23
CA ILE A 145 -3.04 2.62 -3.59
C ILE A 145 -3.84 1.85 -2.55
N ASN A 146 -5.10 2.21 -2.35
CA ASN A 146 -6.02 1.49 -1.43
C ASN A 146 -7.20 0.82 -2.12
N GLU A 147 -7.44 1.13 -3.40
CA GLU A 147 -8.55 0.55 -4.15
C GLU A 147 -8.26 -0.90 -4.56
N GLN A 148 -9.20 -1.81 -4.29
CA GLN A 148 -8.95 -3.26 -4.31
C GLN A 148 -8.72 -3.80 -5.73
N ARG A 149 -9.54 -3.35 -6.70
CA ARG A 149 -9.46 -3.81 -8.09
C ARG A 149 -8.12 -3.46 -8.75
N PRO A 150 -7.66 -2.20 -8.78
CA PRO A 150 -6.36 -1.85 -9.34
C PRO A 150 -5.20 -2.42 -8.52
N LEU A 151 -5.30 -2.55 -7.19
CA LEU A 151 -4.30 -3.24 -6.38
C LEU A 151 -4.11 -4.70 -6.82
N THR A 152 -5.21 -5.42 -7.04
CA THR A 152 -5.19 -6.82 -7.47
C THR A 152 -4.50 -6.96 -8.82
N LEU A 153 -4.85 -6.10 -9.77
CA LEU A 153 -4.22 -6.12 -11.09
C LEU A 153 -2.74 -5.75 -11.04
N ALA A 154 -2.37 -4.74 -10.23
CA ALA A 154 -0.98 -4.35 -10.04
C ALA A 154 -0.13 -5.55 -9.60
N ARG A 155 -0.60 -6.28 -8.58
CA ARG A 155 0.06 -7.48 -8.07
C ARG A 155 0.15 -8.60 -9.11
N GLN A 156 -0.92 -8.83 -9.88
CA GLN A 156 -0.91 -9.82 -10.98
C GLN A 156 0.11 -9.47 -12.08
N ARG A 157 0.41 -8.18 -12.26
CA ARG A 157 1.43 -7.70 -13.21
C ARG A 157 2.83 -7.59 -12.61
N GLY A 158 3.03 -8.02 -11.36
CA GLY A 158 4.32 -7.92 -10.67
C GLY A 158 4.69 -6.49 -10.24
N ILE A 159 3.75 -5.54 -10.28
CA ILE A 159 3.97 -4.18 -9.79
C ILE A 159 3.93 -4.22 -8.26
N LYS A 160 4.99 -3.70 -7.64
CA LYS A 160 5.06 -3.57 -6.18
C LYS A 160 4.01 -2.56 -5.73
N ALA A 161 3.15 -2.93 -4.80
CA ALA A 161 2.07 -2.08 -4.33
C ALA A 161 1.94 -2.10 -2.81
N VAL A 162 1.67 -0.94 -2.23
CA VAL A 162 1.47 -0.74 -0.79
C VAL A 162 0.14 -0.04 -0.57
N THR A 163 -0.64 -0.58 0.36
CA THR A 163 -1.88 0.01 0.87
C THR A 163 -1.61 0.75 2.19
N VAL A 164 -2.51 1.66 2.59
CA VAL A 164 -2.41 2.33 3.90
C VAL A 164 -2.40 1.33 5.08
N PRO A 165 -3.22 0.26 5.12
CA PRO A 165 -3.10 -0.79 6.14
C PRO A 165 -1.72 -1.44 6.20
N GLU A 166 -1.12 -1.73 5.05
CA GLU A 166 0.23 -2.33 4.99
C GLU A 166 1.29 -1.35 5.48
N LEU A 167 1.18 -0.06 5.12
CA LEU A 167 2.06 0.97 5.68
C LEU A 167 1.92 1.07 7.21
N ILE A 168 0.70 1.04 7.75
CA ILE A 168 0.46 1.06 9.20
C ILE A 168 1.15 -0.11 9.90
N VAL A 169 1.01 -1.33 9.37
CA VAL A 169 1.66 -2.53 9.91
C VAL A 169 3.18 -2.43 9.80
N TYR A 170 3.70 -1.92 8.68
CA TYR A 170 5.13 -1.69 8.51
C TYR A 170 5.69 -0.69 9.54
N LEU A 171 4.94 0.37 9.88
CA LEU A 171 5.36 1.31 10.92
C LEU A 171 5.40 0.66 12.32
N TYR A 172 4.56 -0.34 12.60
CA TYR A 172 4.67 -1.15 13.81
C TYR A 172 5.93 -2.02 13.81
N GLN A 173 6.18 -2.72 12.70
CA GLN A 173 7.39 -3.53 12.54
C GLN A 173 8.67 -2.70 12.70
N ALA A 174 8.67 -1.47 12.16
CA ALA A 174 9.76 -0.51 12.30
C ALA A 174 9.84 0.14 13.70
N GLN A 175 8.99 -0.28 14.65
CA GLN A 175 8.87 0.25 16.01
C GLN A 175 8.59 1.76 16.08
N ILE A 176 7.97 2.31 15.02
CA ILE A 176 7.52 3.71 14.98
C ILE A 176 6.17 3.85 15.65
N LEU A 177 5.30 2.85 15.50
CA LEU A 177 4.00 2.78 16.18
C LEU A 177 4.04 1.65 17.22
N SER A 178 3.35 1.86 18.34
CA SER A 178 3.00 0.78 19.29
C SER A 178 1.85 -0.07 18.72
N TYR A 179 1.69 -1.31 19.20
CA TYR A 179 0.55 -2.17 18.83
C TYR A 179 -0.81 -1.48 18.94
N HIS A 180 -1.07 -0.80 20.06
CA HIS A 180 -2.35 -0.12 20.30
C HIS A 180 -2.62 1.00 19.28
N SER A 181 -1.62 1.83 19.00
CA SER A 181 -1.71 2.88 17.97
C SER A 181 -1.99 2.29 16.58
N THR A 182 -1.30 1.19 16.24
CA THR A 182 -1.48 0.47 14.98
C THR A 182 -2.91 -0.06 14.85
N ALA A 183 -3.43 -0.74 15.88
CA ALA A 183 -4.78 -1.26 15.90
C ALA A 183 -5.83 -0.15 15.75
N ASN A 184 -5.71 0.94 16.50
CA ASN A 184 -6.62 2.08 16.43
C ASN A 184 -6.62 2.73 15.03
N LYS A 185 -5.44 2.87 14.40
CA LYS A 185 -5.33 3.41 13.03
C LYS A 185 -6.00 2.49 12.02
N LEU A 186 -5.81 1.17 12.13
CA LEU A 186 -6.51 0.19 11.28
C LEU A 186 -8.04 0.28 11.45
N ASP A 187 -8.53 0.39 12.68
CA ASP A 187 -9.96 0.56 12.96
C ASP A 187 -10.52 1.84 12.31
N GLY A 188 -9.75 2.94 12.34
CA GLY A 188 -10.14 4.23 11.76
C GLY A 188 -10.34 4.24 10.24
N ILE A 189 -9.87 3.23 9.51
CA ILE A 189 -10.04 3.10 8.05
C ILE A 189 -10.78 1.82 7.62
N ALA A 190 -11.19 0.98 8.57
CA ALA A 190 -11.81 -0.32 8.28
C ALA A 190 -13.07 -0.18 7.42
N ALA A 191 -13.91 0.84 7.67
CA ALA A 191 -15.14 1.07 6.92
C ALA A 191 -14.93 1.57 5.47
N ASN A 192 -13.70 1.99 5.13
CA ASN A 192 -13.37 2.55 3.81
C ASN A 192 -12.30 1.74 3.08
N THR A 193 -11.98 0.55 3.58
CA THR A 193 -10.97 -0.33 3.02
C THR A 193 -11.60 -1.70 2.81
N ALA A 194 -11.27 -2.36 1.69
CA ALA A 194 -11.77 -3.69 1.40
C ALA A 194 -11.48 -4.68 2.56
N GLN A 195 -12.48 -5.50 2.92
CA GLN A 195 -12.38 -6.42 4.05
C GLN A 195 -11.18 -7.36 3.95
N ILE A 196 -10.88 -7.86 2.74
CA ILE A 196 -9.73 -8.76 2.52
C ILE A 196 -8.39 -8.08 2.83
N VAL A 197 -8.24 -6.80 2.49
CA VAL A 197 -7.02 -6.02 2.79
C VAL A 197 -6.91 -5.79 4.29
N MET A 198 -8.03 -5.46 4.94
CA MET A 198 -8.07 -5.28 6.40
C MET A 198 -7.76 -6.56 7.17
N GLN A 199 -8.30 -7.71 6.73
CA GLN A 199 -8.03 -9.00 7.35
C GLN A 199 -6.55 -9.37 7.26
N ALA A 200 -5.95 -9.23 6.07
CA ALA A 200 -4.53 -9.48 5.87
C ALA A 200 -3.64 -8.58 6.77
N ALA A 201 -3.98 -7.30 6.88
CA ALA A 201 -3.25 -6.36 7.74
C ALA A 201 -3.36 -6.71 9.23
N ARG A 202 -4.55 -7.10 9.72
CA ARG A 202 -4.74 -7.51 11.12
C ARG A 202 -4.00 -8.80 11.44
N GLN A 203 -4.08 -9.79 10.56
CA GLN A 203 -3.32 -11.05 10.71
C GLN A 203 -1.82 -10.78 10.77
N SER A 204 -1.31 -9.90 9.90
CA SER A 204 0.11 -9.51 9.91
C SER A 204 0.50 -8.80 11.21
N LEU A 205 -0.34 -7.89 11.71
CA LEU A 205 -0.11 -7.23 13.00
C LEU A 205 -0.08 -8.23 14.17
N GLU A 206 -1.00 -9.19 14.21
CA GLU A 206 -1.06 -10.22 15.24
C GLU A 206 0.19 -11.12 15.21
N ALA A 207 0.59 -11.58 14.03
CA ALA A 207 1.79 -12.39 13.86
C ALA A 207 3.07 -11.64 14.31
N LEU A 208 3.18 -10.35 13.96
CA LEU A 208 4.30 -9.52 14.41
C LEU A 208 4.28 -9.31 15.93
N ALA A 209 3.12 -9.08 16.52
CA ALA A 209 2.98 -8.90 17.97
C ALA A 209 3.40 -10.15 18.75
N GLN A 210 3.05 -11.34 18.25
CA GLN A 210 3.52 -12.61 18.80
C GLN A 210 5.05 -12.72 18.70
N SER A 211 5.63 -12.35 17.56
CA SER A 211 7.08 -12.38 17.37
C SER A 211 7.84 -11.39 18.29
N HIS A 212 7.18 -10.31 18.72
CA HIS A 212 7.72 -9.34 19.68
C HIS A 212 7.49 -9.75 21.15
N GLY A 213 6.71 -10.82 21.41
CA GLY A 213 6.36 -11.25 22.77
C GLY A 213 5.32 -10.36 23.46
N GLU A 214 4.55 -9.57 22.69
CA GLU A 214 3.49 -8.70 23.22
C GLU A 214 2.15 -9.44 23.40
N ARG A 215 1.99 -10.62 22.78
CA ARG A 215 0.80 -11.49 22.84
C ARG A 215 1.14 -12.97 22.66
#